data_AF-B9J6H1-F1
#
_entry.id   AF-B9J6H1-F1
#
_cell.length_a   1.000
_cell.length_b   1.000
_cell.length_c   1.000
_cell.angle_alpha   90.00
_cell.angle_beta   90.00
_cell.angle_gamma   90.00
#
_symmetry.space_group_name_H-M   'P 1'
#
loop_
_entity.id
_entity.type
_entity.pdbx_description
1 polymer ?
#
loop_
_entity_poly.entity_id
_entity_poly.type
_entity_poly.pdbx_seq_one_letter_code
_entity_poly.pdbx_strand_id
1 'polypeptide(L)'
;MKQKKLIDVKHAYSTEVLEIQNKLNHLEDGMIQELTRAGMHGSLAHNIHDLRKMLNDLFNKIEYGKDSIDDEMAPLFESKESK
;
A
#
# COMPACT_ATOMS: atom_id res chain seq x y z
N MET A 1 19.69 -15.26 18.66
CA MET A 1 18.74 -15.97 17.77
C MET A 1 17.96 -14.92 16.98
N LYS A 2 17.79 -15.08 15.66
CA LYS A 2 16.90 -14.20 14.88
C LYS A 2 15.45 -14.52 15.26
N GLN A 3 14.65 -13.51 15.60
CA GLN A 3 13.21 -13.70 15.79
C GLN A 3 12.60 -14.22 14.48
N LYS A 4 11.80 -15.28 14.58
CA LYS A 4 11.01 -15.78 13.45
C LYS A 4 9.81 -14.85 13.29
N LYS A 5 9.63 -14.28 12.09
CA LYS A 5 8.43 -13.51 11.77
C LYS A 5 7.21 -14.43 11.82
N LEU A 6 6.13 -13.97 12.45
CA LEU A 6 4.83 -14.62 12.36
C LEU A 6 4.22 -14.44 10.97
N ILE A 7 4.38 -13.25 10.40
CA ILE A 7 3.94 -12.88 9.05
C ILE A 7 4.99 -11.95 8.43
N ASP A 8 5.25 -12.09 7.14
CA ASP A 8 6.04 -11.11 6.40
C ASP A 8 5.15 -10.06 5.74
N VAL A 9 4.77 -9.03 6.51
CA VAL A 9 3.81 -8.00 6.08
C VAL A 9 4.21 -7.34 4.77
N LYS A 10 5.50 -7.06 4.57
CA LYS A 10 6.01 -6.43 3.34
C LYS A 10 5.81 -7.30 2.10
N HIS A 11 5.75 -8.61 2.28
CA HIS A 11 5.52 -9.56 1.20
C HIS A 11 4.03 -9.83 1.02
N ALA A 12 3.31 -10.15 2.09
CA ALA A 12 1.89 -10.49 2.05
C ALA A 12 1.00 -9.32 1.58
N TYR A 13 1.35 -8.09 1.95
CA TYR A 13 0.62 -6.87 1.60
C TYR A 13 1.51 -5.93 0.78
N SER A 14 2.23 -6.52 -0.18
CA SER A 14 3.24 -5.82 -0.99
C SER A 14 2.65 -4.60 -1.72
N THR A 15 1.42 -4.73 -2.23
CA THR A 15 0.71 -3.67 -2.95
C THR A 15 0.41 -2.49 -2.03
N GLU A 16 -0.23 -2.72 -0.88
CA GLU A 16 -0.58 -1.67 0.07
C GLU A 16 0.67 -0.96 0.59
N VAL A 17 1.73 -1.73 0.89
CA VAL A 17 3.00 -1.18 1.36
C VAL A 17 3.65 -0.30 0.28
N LEU A 18 3.62 -0.74 -0.98
CA LEU A 18 4.17 0.03 -2.10
C LEU A 18 3.38 1.34 -2.32
N GLU A 19 2.05 1.28 -2.28
CA GLU A 19 1.21 2.48 -2.41
C GLU A 19 1.47 3.49 -1.30
N ILE A 20 1.56 3.02 -0.05
CA ILE A 20 1.91 3.85 1.12
C ILE A 20 3.30 4.48 0.93
N GLN A 21 4.30 3.70 0.50
CA GLN A 21 5.65 4.20 0.25
C GLN A 21 5.66 5.27 -0.85
N ASN A 22 4.95 5.06 -1.95
CA ASN A 22 4.87 6.04 -3.03
C ASN A 22 4.24 7.35 -2.55
N LYS A 23 3.18 7.28 -1.75
CA LYS A 23 2.54 8.47 -1.15
C LYS A 23 3.49 9.21 -0.21
N LEU A 24 4.28 8.49 0.60
CA LEU A 24 5.29 9.08 1.47
C LEU A 24 6.41 9.75 0.67
N ASN A 25 6.96 9.08 -0.35
CA ASN A 25 8.01 9.64 -1.20
C ASN A 25 7.54 10.95 -1.87
N HIS A 26 6.31 10.99 -2.39
CA HIS A 26 5.74 12.22 -2.94
C HIS A 26 5.66 13.34 -1.90
N LEU A 27 5.28 13.04 -0.65
CA LEU A 27 5.25 14.04 0.42
C LEU A 27 6.66 14.53 0.78
N GLU A 28 7.65 13.63 0.84
CA GLU A 28 9.06 13.96 1.09
C GLU A 28 9.66 14.83 -0.02
N ASP A 29 9.28 14.57 -1.28
CA ASP A 29 9.68 15.35 -2.46
C ASP A 29 8.96 16.71 -2.56
N GLY A 30 8.06 17.02 -1.62
CA GLY A 30 7.30 18.26 -1.64
C GLY A 30 6.23 18.32 -2.74
N MET A 31 5.81 17.17 -3.26
CA MET A 31 4.77 17.04 -4.28
C MET A 31 3.39 17.24 -3.64
N ILE A 32 3.12 18.48 -3.22
CA ILE A 32 1.85 18.96 -2.69
C ILE A 32 1.43 20.24 -3.41
N GLN A 33 0.13 20.51 -3.46
CA GLN A 33 -0.43 21.68 -4.15
C GLN A 33 0.19 22.99 -3.65
N GLU A 34 0.44 23.09 -2.34
CA GLU A 34 0.97 24.29 -1.69
C GLU A 34 2.38 24.65 -2.18
N LEU A 35 3.20 23.66 -2.56
CA LEU A 35 4.57 23.85 -3.04
C LEU A 35 4.66 23.85 -4.57
N THR A 36 3.98 22.92 -5.22
CA THR A 36 4.03 22.73 -6.68
C THR A 36 3.15 23.73 -7.43
N ARG A 37 2.16 24.34 -6.76
CA ARG A 37 1.07 25.12 -7.36
C ARG A 37 0.26 24.35 -8.40
N ALA A 38 0.44 23.03 -8.48
CA ALA A 38 -0.31 22.14 -9.35
C ALA A 38 -1.43 21.47 -8.53
N GLY A 39 -2.69 21.64 -8.98
CA GLY A 39 -3.84 21.03 -8.32
C GLY A 39 -3.86 19.49 -8.37
N MET A 40 -3.01 18.88 -9.21
CA MET A 40 -2.94 17.42 -9.39
C MET A 40 -2.43 16.68 -8.15
N HIS A 41 -1.59 17.31 -7.33
CA HIS A 41 -0.94 16.64 -6.20
C HIS A 41 -1.76 16.67 -4.90
N GLY A 42 -2.91 17.35 -4.88
CA GLY A 42 -3.72 17.54 -3.67
C GLY A 42 -3.03 18.40 -2.60
N SER A 43 -3.82 18.91 -1.65
CA SER A 43 -3.28 19.64 -0.50
C SER A 43 -2.52 18.73 0.46
N LEU A 44 -1.63 19.28 1.29
CA LEU A 44 -0.97 18.52 2.35
C LEU A 44 -2.01 17.82 3.24
N ALA A 45 -3.05 18.55 3.65
CA ALA A 45 -4.10 18.02 4.50
C ALA A 45 -4.82 16.81 3.84
N HIS A 46 -5.10 16.90 2.54
CA HIS A 46 -5.73 15.82 1.78
C HIS A 46 -4.81 14.60 1.68
N ASN A 47 -3.53 14.80 1.34
CA ASN A 47 -2.57 13.70 1.27
C ASN A 47 -2.37 12.97 2.60
N ILE A 48 -2.34 13.71 3.72
CA ILE A 48 -2.25 13.11 5.06
C ILE A 48 -3.54 12.35 5.42
N HIS A 49 -4.70 12.84 4.99
CA HIS A 49 -5.97 12.12 5.17
C HIS A 49 -5.96 10.78 4.42
N ASP A 50 -5.56 10.78 3.15
CA ASP A 50 -5.46 9.57 2.33
C ASP A 50 -4.48 8.57 2.93
N LEU A 51 -3.29 9.03 3.35
CA LEU A 51 -2.28 8.18 3.96
C LEU A 51 -2.83 7.49 5.23
N ARG A 52 -3.59 8.22 6.04
CA ARG A 52 -4.28 7.65 7.23
C ARG A 52 -5.27 6.56 6.83
N LYS A 53 -6.02 6.77 5.75
CA LYS A 53 -6.97 5.78 5.24
C LYS A 53 -6.26 4.52 4.76
N MET A 54 -5.20 4.67 3.96
CA MET A 54 -4.38 3.56 3.45
C MET A 54 -3.78 2.72 4.58
N LEU A 55 -3.26 3.37 5.63
CA LEU A 55 -2.75 2.69 6.82
C LEU A 55 -3.85 1.91 7.56
N ASN A 56 -5.02 2.52 7.76
CA ASN A 56 -6.14 1.84 8.40
C ASN A 56 -6.65 0.65 7.57
N ASP A 57 -6.68 0.79 6.24
CA ASP A 57 -7.07 -0.31 5.34
C ASP A 57 -6.07 -1.47 5.43
N LEU A 58 -4.76 -1.18 5.44
CA LEU A 58 -3.73 -2.19 5.66
C LEU A 58 -3.86 -2.87 7.04
N PHE A 59 -4.05 -2.11 8.11
CA PHE A 59 -4.25 -2.68 9.45
C PHE A 59 -5.48 -3.58 9.49
N ASN A 60 -6.61 -3.15 8.93
CA ASN A 60 -7.80 -3.99 8.83
C ASN A 60 -7.54 -5.27 8.05
N LYS A 61 -6.79 -5.23 6.95
CA LYS A 61 -6.45 -6.43 6.17
C LYS A 61 -5.60 -7.41 6.98
N ILE A 62 -4.60 -6.91 7.71
CA ILE A 62 -3.74 -7.70 8.60
C ILE A 62 -4.56 -8.31 9.74
N GLU A 63 -5.39 -7.51 10.41
CA GLU A 63 -6.14 -7.94 11.61
C GLU A 63 -7.24 -8.95 11.28
N TYR A 64 -7.92 -8.79 10.15
CA TYR A 64 -9.04 -9.64 9.77
C TYR A 64 -8.68 -10.70 8.71
N GLY A 65 -7.40 -10.84 8.36
CA GLY A 65 -6.94 -11.81 7.36
C GLY A 65 -7.64 -11.67 6.02
N LYS A 66 -7.97 -10.43 5.61
CA LYS A 66 -8.59 -10.20 4.31
C LYS A 66 -7.53 -10.31 3.21
N ASP A 67 -7.88 -11.03 2.16
CA ASP A 67 -7.05 -11.31 1.01
C ASP A 67 -6.37 -10.04 0.48
N SER A 68 -5.07 -10.18 0.24
CA SER A 68 -4.29 -9.26 -0.58
C SER A 68 -4.71 -9.44 -2.05
N ILE A 69 -4.48 -8.43 -2.90
CA ILE A 69 -4.68 -8.58 -4.35
C ILE A 69 -3.86 -9.77 -4.90
N ASP A 70 -2.72 -10.11 -4.26
CA ASP A 70 -1.92 -11.27 -4.64
C ASP A 70 -2.65 -12.62 -4.40
N ASP A 71 -3.51 -12.71 -3.37
CA ASP A 71 -4.34 -13.90 -3.11
C ASP A 71 -5.49 -14.03 -4.13
N GLU A 72 -6.05 -12.90 -4.61
CA GLU A 72 -7.04 -12.90 -5.69
C GLU A 72 -6.42 -13.27 -7.06
N MET A 73 -5.13 -12.96 -7.27
CA MET A 73 -4.41 -13.20 -8.52
C MET A 73 -3.81 -14.61 -8.60
N ALA A 74 -3.47 -15.24 -7.48
CA ALA A 74 -2.95 -16.61 -7.42
C ALA A 74 -3.74 -17.64 -8.28
N PRO A 75 -5.09 -17.72 -8.21
CA PRO A 75 -5.84 -18.67 -9.03
C PRO A 75 -5.82 -18.35 -10.54
N LEU A 76 -5.58 -17.09 -10.93
CA LEU A 76 -5.48 -16.71 -12.34
C LEU A 76 -4.16 -17.16 -12.98
N PHE A 77 -3.07 -17.19 -12.22
CA PHE A 77 -1.76 -17.63 -12.71
C PHE A 77 -1.65 -19.16 -12.78
N GLU A 78 -2.24 -19.91 -11.85
CA GLU A 78 -2.30 -21.39 -11.94
C GLU A 78 -3.04 -21.88 -13.20
N SER A 79 -4.06 -21.15 -13.65
CA SER A 79 -4.85 -21.49 -14.84
C SER A 79 -4.10 -21.32 -16.18
N LYS A 80 -2.95 -20.63 -16.19
CA LYS A 80 -2.18 -20.33 -17.42
C LYS A 80 -1.02 -21.30 -17.68
N GLU A 81 -0.60 -22.09 -16.70
CA GLU A 81 0.50 -23.07 -16.85
C GLU A 81 0.01 -24.48 -17.25
N SER A 82 -1.30 -24.69 -17.43
CA SER A 82 -1.89 -25.98 -17.84
C SER A 82 -2.29 -26.07 -19.33
N LYS A 83 -1.56 -25.42 -20.25
CA LYS A 83 -1.72 -25.64 -21.70
C LYS A 83 -0.41 -25.78 -22.43
#